data_AF-A0A1W6ZV45-F1
#
_entry.id   AF-A0A1W6ZV45-F1
#
_cell.length_a   1.000
_cell.length_b   1.000
_cell.length_c   1.000
_cell.angle_alpha   90.00
_cell.angle_beta   90.00
_cell.angle_gamma   90.00
#
_symmetry.space_group_name_H-M   'P 1'
#
loop_
_entity.id
_entity.type
_entity.pdbx_description
1 polymer ?
#
loop_
_entity_poly.entity_id
_entity_poly.type
_entity_poly.pdbx_seq_one_letter_code
_entity_poly.pdbx_strand_id
1 'polypeptide(L)'
;MQSPGITVLATALISAVAITATPTFAVDTRDPVMTGPQLQSAKPGGSTAKPAKKSAPKKKKAPAKKSERDFIERYHHAHDLIYKKQDYAAAITALRALDHDNHPDVANLIGFSSRKLGRTDDARTWYEKALAADPKHTRTWQYYGMWHLEQGNRLKAEDHLDTIKAICGETCEDYKSLLAALDGNQTY
;
A
#
# COMPACT_ATOMS: atom_id res chain seq x y z
N MET A 1 27.91 69.93 -15.52
CA MET A 1 26.97 69.72 -14.39
C MET A 1 26.94 68.22 -14.12
N GLN A 2 27.94 67.64 -13.43
CA GLN A 2 28.11 67.52 -11.97
C GLN A 2 26.93 66.79 -11.29
N SER A 3 27.21 65.57 -10.79
CA SER A 3 26.38 64.58 -10.06
C SER A 3 25.86 65.08 -8.69
N PRO A 4 25.05 64.34 -7.86
CA PRO A 4 25.21 62.93 -7.38
C PRO A 4 23.88 62.12 -7.40
N GLY A 5 23.81 60.78 -7.28
CA GLY A 5 24.55 59.85 -6.43
C GLY A 5 23.80 59.64 -5.10
N ILE A 6 22.83 58.72 -5.04
CA ILE A 6 22.20 58.31 -3.78
C ILE A 6 22.31 56.80 -3.60
N THR A 7 23.26 56.44 -2.74
CA THR A 7 23.42 55.16 -2.04
C THR A 7 22.30 55.02 -1.00
N VAL A 8 21.60 53.88 -0.96
CA VAL A 8 20.77 53.51 0.19
C VAL A 8 21.16 52.11 0.65
N LEU A 9 21.37 52.03 1.97
CA LEU A 9 22.08 51.00 2.71
C LEU A 9 21.36 49.64 2.71
N ALA A 10 22.17 48.58 2.64
CA ALA A 10 21.80 47.24 3.03
C ALA A 10 21.69 47.16 4.56
N THR A 11 20.51 46.86 5.09
CA THR A 11 20.32 46.48 6.49
C THR A 11 20.23 44.97 6.58
N ALA A 12 21.32 44.36 7.08
CA ALA A 12 21.35 42.96 7.49
C ALA A 12 20.63 42.81 8.84
N LEU A 13 19.56 42.03 8.87
CA LEU A 13 18.91 41.59 10.11
C LEU A 13 19.49 40.22 10.50
N ILE A 14 20.30 40.22 11.55
CA ILE A 14 20.78 39.02 12.24
C ILE A 14 19.69 38.65 13.25
N SER A 15 18.90 37.62 12.95
CA SER A 15 17.97 37.04 13.92
C SER A 15 18.65 35.88 14.63
N ALA A 16 18.73 36.01 15.96
CA ALA A 16 19.36 35.09 16.88
C ALA A 16 18.70 33.70 16.90
N VAL A 17 19.55 32.68 17.08
CA VAL A 17 19.22 31.27 17.26
C VAL A 17 18.66 31.05 18.67
N ALA A 18 17.51 30.37 18.78
CA ALA A 18 17.03 29.79 20.03
C ALA A 18 17.02 28.26 19.91
N ILE A 19 17.93 27.61 20.63
CA ILE A 19 18.01 26.14 20.76
C ILE A 19 17.07 25.74 21.89
N THR A 20 15.95 25.09 21.57
CA THR A 20 15.09 24.44 22.57
C THR A 20 15.39 22.95 22.62
N ALA A 21 15.74 22.48 23.82
CA ALA A 21 16.17 21.15 24.16
C ALA A 21 15.18 20.03 23.78
N THR A 22 15.71 18.90 23.33
CA THR A 22 14.98 17.64 23.14
C THR A 22 14.87 16.87 24.45
N PRO A 23 13.72 16.25 24.78
CA PRO A 23 13.66 15.25 25.84
C PRO A 23 14.08 13.89 25.28
N THR A 24 15.18 13.36 25.81
CA THR A 24 15.61 11.97 25.65
C THR A 24 14.73 11.04 26.49
N PHE A 25 13.94 10.20 25.84
CA PHE A 25 13.28 9.07 26.50
C PHE A 25 14.24 7.88 26.56
N ALA A 26 14.74 7.58 27.75
CA ALA A 26 15.38 6.31 28.08
C ALA A 26 14.29 5.29 28.40
N VAL A 27 14.14 4.25 27.57
CA VAL A 27 13.37 3.05 27.91
C VAL A 27 14.33 1.97 28.36
N ASP A 28 14.18 1.63 29.65
CA ASP A 28 14.94 0.64 30.42
C ASP A 28 14.58 -0.77 29.94
N THR A 29 15.56 -1.51 29.44
CA THR A 29 15.46 -2.94 29.15
C THR A 29 15.74 -3.73 30.43
N ARG A 30 14.70 -4.32 31.03
CA ARG A 30 14.86 -5.38 32.03
C ARG A 30 13.75 -6.43 31.91
N ASP A 31 14.11 -7.56 31.30
CA ASP A 31 13.41 -8.83 31.49
C ASP A 31 13.57 -9.30 32.95
N PRO A 32 12.56 -10.00 33.49
CA PRO A 32 12.91 -11.23 34.19
C PRO A 32 12.08 -12.43 33.72
N VAL A 33 12.84 -13.44 33.31
CA VAL A 33 12.51 -14.86 33.27
C VAL A 33 11.69 -15.27 34.48
N MET A 34 10.51 -15.87 34.24
CA MET A 34 9.80 -16.67 35.26
C MET A 34 9.63 -18.10 34.77
N THR A 35 10.39 -18.94 35.45
CA THR A 35 10.47 -20.40 35.46
C THR A 35 9.11 -21.04 35.75
N GLY A 36 8.79 -22.13 35.04
CA GLY A 36 7.58 -22.93 35.27
C GLY A 36 7.62 -23.77 36.56
N PRO A 37 6.54 -24.51 36.83
CA PRO A 37 6.74 -25.91 37.21
C PRO A 37 5.71 -26.90 36.63
N GLN A 38 6.26 -28.06 36.24
CA GLN A 38 5.78 -29.43 36.43
C GLN A 38 4.45 -29.93 35.85
N LEU A 39 4.67 -30.88 34.92
CA LEU A 39 3.86 -32.01 34.50
C LEU A 39 3.30 -32.85 35.67
N GLN A 40 1.99 -33.14 35.65
CA GLN A 40 1.45 -34.35 36.27
C GLN A 40 0.53 -35.09 35.30
N SER A 41 0.87 -36.38 35.12
CA SER A 41 0.22 -37.37 34.27
C SER A 41 -0.99 -37.99 34.96
N ALA A 42 -2.07 -38.23 34.21
CA ALA A 42 -3.02 -39.31 34.51
C ALA A 42 -3.69 -39.83 33.22
N LYS A 43 -3.60 -41.14 33.00
CA LYS A 43 -4.34 -42.01 32.07
C LYS A 43 -4.95 -43.13 32.95
N PRO A 44 -5.77 -44.06 32.44
CA PRO A 44 -6.86 -44.00 31.46
C PRO A 44 -8.15 -44.66 32.03
N GLY A 45 -9.31 -44.48 31.38
CA GLY A 45 -10.53 -45.23 31.73
C GLY A 45 -11.51 -45.27 30.57
N GLY A 46 -11.65 -46.44 29.94
CA GLY A 46 -12.63 -46.69 28.88
C GLY A 46 -14.02 -47.02 29.41
N SER A 47 -15.06 -46.73 28.62
CA SER A 47 -15.93 -47.77 28.06
C SER A 47 -16.99 -47.16 27.13
N THR A 48 -17.07 -47.75 25.94
CA THR A 48 -18.28 -48.10 25.17
C THR A 48 -19.44 -47.10 25.04
N ALA A 49 -19.68 -46.63 23.81
CA ALA A 49 -20.96 -46.81 23.09
C ALA A 49 -20.92 -46.22 21.66
N LYS A 50 -21.24 -47.06 20.67
CA LYS A 50 -21.74 -46.74 19.31
C LYS A 50 -23.02 -47.61 19.17
N PRO A 51 -24.06 -47.33 18.33
CA PRO A 51 -24.17 -46.32 17.26
C PRO A 51 -25.48 -45.53 17.24
N ALA A 52 -25.45 -44.32 16.66
CA ALA A 52 -26.65 -43.73 16.06
C ALA A 52 -26.28 -43.02 14.74
N LYS A 53 -26.71 -43.62 13.63
CA LYS A 53 -26.80 -42.94 12.34
C LYS A 53 -27.76 -41.75 12.51
N LYS A 54 -27.24 -40.53 12.40
CA LYS A 54 -28.04 -39.37 11.99
C LYS A 54 -27.39 -38.82 10.73
N SER A 55 -28.14 -38.94 9.65
CA SER A 55 -27.91 -38.33 8.34
C SER A 55 -27.54 -36.86 8.52
N ALA A 56 -26.29 -36.52 8.23
CA ALA A 56 -25.85 -35.14 8.15
C ALA A 56 -26.58 -34.46 6.97
N PRO A 57 -27.21 -33.29 7.16
CA PRO A 57 -27.77 -32.55 6.05
C PRO A 57 -26.62 -32.02 5.18
N LYS A 58 -26.68 -32.31 3.87
CA LYS A 58 -25.76 -31.77 2.86
C LYS A 58 -25.74 -30.24 2.93
N LYS A 59 -24.63 -29.66 3.41
CA LYS A 59 -24.41 -28.19 3.43
C LYS A 59 -24.45 -27.64 2.00
N LYS A 60 -25.41 -26.74 1.72
CA LYS A 60 -25.54 -25.98 0.49
C LYS A 60 -24.34 -25.02 0.33
N LYS A 61 -23.37 -25.36 -0.52
CA LYS A 61 -22.20 -24.54 -0.89
C LYS A 61 -22.52 -23.31 -1.80
N ALA A 62 -23.78 -22.84 -1.81
CA ALA A 62 -24.27 -21.86 -2.78
C ALA A 62 -23.96 -20.37 -2.48
N PRO A 63 -23.98 -19.87 -1.22
CA PRO A 63 -23.93 -18.41 -0.99
C PRO A 63 -22.55 -17.79 -1.19
N ALA A 64 -21.48 -18.42 -0.71
CA ALA A 64 -20.11 -17.90 -0.85
C ALA A 64 -19.62 -17.86 -2.31
N LYS A 65 -20.06 -18.80 -3.15
CA LYS A 65 -19.74 -18.79 -4.59
C LYS A 65 -20.46 -17.69 -5.35
N LYS A 66 -21.62 -17.25 -4.86
CA LYS A 66 -22.37 -16.15 -5.46
C LYS A 66 -21.68 -14.82 -5.14
N SER A 67 -21.34 -14.58 -3.86
CA SER A 67 -20.65 -13.34 -3.46
C SER A 67 -19.30 -13.16 -4.15
N GLU A 68 -18.52 -14.23 -4.34
CA GLU A 68 -17.26 -14.18 -5.08
C GLU A 68 -17.47 -13.78 -6.55
N ARG A 69 -18.46 -14.39 -7.21
CA ARG A 69 -18.79 -14.03 -8.59
C ARG A 69 -19.26 -12.59 -8.70
N ASP A 70 -20.09 -12.14 -7.77
CA ASP A 70 -20.60 -10.78 -7.71
C ASP A 70 -19.45 -9.77 -7.45
N PHE A 71 -18.40 -10.16 -6.71
CA PHE A 71 -17.17 -9.36 -6.57
C PHE A 71 -16.41 -9.28 -7.89
N ILE A 72 -16.09 -10.43 -8.51
CA ILE A 72 -15.33 -10.50 -9.76
C ILE A 72 -16.00 -9.67 -10.87
N GLU A 73 -17.33 -9.78 -11.03
CA GLU A 73 -18.06 -9.05 -12.06
C GLU A 73 -17.99 -7.53 -11.84
N ARG A 74 -18.18 -7.07 -10.60
CA ARG A 74 -18.10 -5.64 -10.27
C ARG A 74 -16.67 -5.11 -10.36
N TYR A 75 -15.68 -5.94 -10.01
CA TYR A 75 -14.27 -5.61 -10.18
C TYR A 75 -13.89 -5.48 -11.67
N HIS A 76 -14.36 -6.39 -12.53
CA HIS A 76 -14.20 -6.26 -13.98
C HIS A 76 -14.86 -5.00 -14.54
N HIS A 77 -16.04 -4.63 -14.03
CA HIS A 77 -16.69 -3.38 -14.41
C HIS A 77 -15.81 -2.15 -14.08
N ALA A 78 -15.21 -2.11 -12.89
CA ALA A 78 -14.26 -1.06 -12.54
C ALA A 78 -13.04 -1.05 -13.49
N HIS A 79 -12.51 -2.23 -13.84
CA HIS A 79 -11.41 -2.35 -14.79
C HIS A 79 -11.77 -1.77 -16.17
N ASP A 80 -13.00 -2.01 -16.65
CA ASP A 80 -13.49 -1.45 -17.91
C ASP A 80 -13.60 0.08 -17.86
N LEU A 81 -14.03 0.65 -16.74
CA LEU A 81 -14.04 2.10 -16.53
C LEU A 81 -12.61 2.68 -16.63
N ILE A 82 -11.62 2.01 -16.04
CA ILE A 82 -10.22 2.45 -16.03
C ILE A 82 -9.57 2.36 -17.42
N TYR A 83 -9.58 1.17 -18.02
CA TYR A 83 -8.72 0.88 -19.17
C TYR A 83 -9.40 1.05 -20.52
N LYS A 84 -10.73 0.90 -20.59
CA LYS A 84 -11.48 1.08 -21.85
C LYS A 84 -12.08 2.47 -21.96
N LYS A 85 -12.59 3.03 -20.86
CA LYS A 85 -13.28 4.33 -20.86
C LYS A 85 -12.42 5.49 -20.36
N GLN A 86 -11.35 5.19 -19.61
CA GLN A 86 -10.56 6.19 -18.90
C GLN A 86 -11.40 7.11 -17.98
N ASP A 87 -12.52 6.58 -17.49
CA ASP A 87 -13.39 7.26 -16.52
C ASP A 87 -12.94 6.92 -15.10
N TYR A 88 -11.87 7.58 -14.67
CA TYR A 88 -11.23 7.33 -13.39
C TYR A 88 -12.12 7.68 -12.19
N ALA A 89 -13.00 8.70 -12.33
CA ALA A 89 -13.91 9.09 -11.25
C ALA A 89 -15.01 8.05 -11.04
N ALA A 90 -15.60 7.54 -12.12
CA ALA A 90 -16.54 6.44 -12.04
C ALA A 90 -15.86 5.15 -11.54
N ALA A 91 -14.61 4.89 -11.98
CA ALA A 91 -13.85 3.73 -11.52
C ALA A 91 -13.64 3.75 -10.00
N ILE A 92 -13.22 4.88 -9.42
CA ILE A 92 -13.08 5.02 -7.96
C ILE A 92 -14.42 4.74 -7.28
N THR A 93 -15.52 5.30 -7.78
CA THR A 93 -16.85 5.05 -7.22
C THR A 93 -17.21 3.57 -7.24
N ALA A 94 -16.98 2.88 -8.37
CA ALA A 94 -17.25 1.46 -8.52
C ALA A 94 -16.36 0.59 -7.61
N LEU A 95 -15.07 0.90 -7.49
CA LEU A 95 -14.13 0.19 -6.62
C LEU A 95 -14.50 0.33 -5.13
N ARG A 96 -14.87 1.55 -4.71
CA ARG A 96 -15.32 1.81 -3.33
C ARG A 96 -16.61 1.08 -3.00
N ALA A 97 -17.52 0.93 -3.97
CA ALA A 97 -18.76 0.17 -3.82
C ALA A 97 -18.56 -1.34 -3.69
N LEU A 98 -17.34 -1.85 -3.91
CA LEU A 98 -17.00 -3.23 -3.59
C LEU A 98 -16.93 -3.46 -2.07
N ASP A 99 -16.67 -2.42 -1.26
CA ASP A 99 -16.40 -2.52 0.18
C ASP A 99 -15.18 -3.42 0.50
N HIS A 100 -14.17 -3.35 -0.38
CA HIS A 100 -12.93 -4.12 -0.30
C HIS A 100 -11.70 -3.21 -0.28
N ASP A 101 -11.79 -2.07 0.41
CA ASP A 101 -10.71 -1.07 0.44
C ASP A 101 -9.36 -1.59 0.95
N ASN A 102 -9.37 -2.68 1.73
CA ASN A 102 -8.15 -3.31 2.26
C ASN A 102 -7.61 -4.42 1.34
N HIS A 103 -8.26 -4.70 0.21
CA HIS A 103 -7.73 -5.60 -0.80
C HIS A 103 -6.66 -4.87 -1.60
N PRO A 104 -5.42 -5.42 -1.73
CA PRO A 104 -4.31 -4.69 -2.32
C PRO A 104 -4.58 -4.28 -3.77
N ASP A 105 -5.17 -5.15 -4.59
CA ASP A 105 -5.56 -4.80 -5.97
C ASP A 105 -6.59 -3.65 -6.04
N VAL A 106 -7.61 -3.65 -5.17
CA VAL A 106 -8.65 -2.61 -5.14
C VAL A 106 -8.04 -1.28 -4.72
N ALA A 107 -7.26 -1.27 -3.64
CA ALA A 107 -6.54 -0.09 -3.16
C ALA A 107 -5.57 0.45 -4.21
N ASN A 108 -4.82 -0.43 -4.88
CA ASN A 108 -3.91 -0.08 -5.96
C ASN A 108 -4.64 0.61 -7.14
N LEU A 109 -5.79 0.07 -7.57
CA LEU A 109 -6.56 0.67 -8.67
C LEU A 109 -7.21 2.00 -8.28
N ILE A 110 -7.61 2.19 -7.02
CA ILE A 110 -8.05 3.49 -6.53
C ILE A 110 -6.89 4.48 -6.57
N GLY A 111 -5.70 4.10 -6.10
CA GLY A 111 -4.51 4.93 -6.15
C GLY A 111 -4.12 5.31 -7.59
N PHE A 112 -4.12 4.34 -8.50
CA PHE A 112 -3.91 4.56 -9.93
C PHE A 112 -4.90 5.55 -10.53
N SER A 113 -6.19 5.37 -10.25
CA SER A 113 -7.25 6.25 -10.75
C SER A 113 -7.12 7.67 -10.18
N SER A 114 -6.80 7.79 -8.88
CA SER A 114 -6.54 9.09 -8.24
C SER A 114 -5.35 9.81 -8.85
N ARG A 115 -4.25 9.10 -9.12
CA ARG A 115 -3.06 9.64 -9.80
C ARG A 115 -3.42 10.18 -11.19
N LYS A 116 -4.19 9.42 -11.98
CA LYS A 116 -4.64 9.85 -13.31
C LYS A 116 -5.58 11.05 -13.29
N LEU A 117 -6.21 11.34 -12.16
CA LEU A 117 -7.00 12.56 -11.93
C LEU A 117 -6.18 13.73 -11.37
N GLY A 118 -4.86 13.59 -11.19
CA GLY A 118 -4.00 14.59 -10.56
C GLY A 118 -4.21 14.72 -9.04
N ARG A 119 -4.92 13.78 -8.41
CA ARG A 119 -5.12 13.72 -6.96
C ARG A 119 -3.93 13.03 -6.31
N THR A 120 -2.79 13.72 -6.34
CA THR A 120 -1.47 13.17 -6.02
C THR A 120 -1.36 12.64 -4.59
N ASP A 121 -1.87 13.36 -3.59
CA ASP A 121 -1.82 12.91 -2.20
C ASP A 121 -2.76 11.72 -1.93
N ASP A 122 -3.97 11.73 -2.51
CA ASP A 122 -4.88 10.59 -2.45
C ASP A 122 -4.23 9.33 -3.02
N ALA A 123 -3.58 9.46 -4.19
CA ALA A 123 -2.89 8.34 -4.81
C ALA A 123 -1.84 7.72 -3.87
N ARG A 124 -1.04 8.56 -3.22
CA ARG A 124 -0.04 8.15 -2.22
C ARG A 124 -0.67 7.33 -1.10
N THR A 125 -1.72 7.85 -0.46
CA THR A 125 -2.42 7.17 0.64
C THR A 125 -2.95 5.81 0.22
N TRP A 126 -3.47 5.69 -1.00
CA TRP A 126 -4.00 4.43 -1.51
C TRP A 126 -2.93 3.40 -1.87
N TYR A 127 -1.78 3.84 -2.39
CA TYR A 127 -0.63 2.95 -2.60
C TYR A 127 -0.06 2.44 -1.28
N GLU A 128 0.11 3.32 -0.29
CA GLU A 128 0.55 2.93 1.05
C GLU A 128 -0.42 1.93 1.69
N LYS A 129 -1.72 2.13 1.51
CA LYS A 129 -2.75 1.19 1.97
C LYS A 129 -2.66 -0.16 1.29
N ALA A 130 -2.46 -0.19 -0.03
CA ALA A 130 -2.29 -1.44 -0.77
C ALA A 130 -1.04 -2.20 -0.31
N LEU A 131 0.08 -1.52 -0.06
CA LEU A 131 1.33 -2.12 0.42
C LEU A 131 1.26 -2.54 1.90
N ALA A 132 0.45 -1.87 2.72
CA ALA A 132 0.16 -2.31 4.08
C ALA A 132 -0.62 -3.64 4.08
N ALA A 133 -1.49 -3.86 3.09
CA ALA A 133 -2.23 -5.11 2.93
C ALA A 133 -1.37 -6.23 2.32
N ASP A 134 -0.55 -5.92 1.31
CA ASP A 134 0.41 -6.84 0.72
C ASP A 134 1.73 -6.13 0.37
N PRO A 135 2.77 -6.27 1.22
CA PRO A 135 4.08 -5.68 0.95
C PRO A 135 4.79 -6.25 -0.27
N LYS A 136 4.34 -7.38 -0.82
CA LYS A 136 4.90 -8.01 -2.03
C LYS A 136 4.11 -7.68 -3.30
N HIS A 137 3.16 -6.75 -3.23
CA HIS A 137 2.32 -6.38 -4.37
C HIS A 137 3.10 -5.54 -5.40
N THR A 138 3.75 -6.22 -6.34
CA THR A 138 4.69 -5.63 -7.32
C THR A 138 4.06 -4.52 -8.15
N ARG A 139 2.79 -4.67 -8.55
CA ARG A 139 2.07 -3.64 -9.31
C ARG A 139 1.92 -2.33 -8.53
N THR A 140 1.75 -2.41 -7.21
CA THR A 140 1.66 -1.19 -6.38
C THR A 140 3.01 -0.52 -6.28
N TRP A 141 4.09 -1.27 -6.06
CA TRP A 141 5.45 -0.73 -6.07
C TRP A 141 5.76 -0.05 -7.41
N GLN A 142 5.33 -0.66 -8.53
CA GLN A 142 5.50 -0.10 -9.87
C GLN A 142 4.75 1.23 -10.03
N TYR A 143 3.46 1.28 -9.71
CA TYR A 143 2.69 2.53 -9.80
C TYR A 143 3.14 3.60 -8.81
N TYR A 144 3.57 3.23 -7.60
CA TYR A 144 4.09 4.17 -6.61
C TYR A 144 5.47 4.71 -7.00
N GLY A 145 6.32 3.89 -7.63
CA GLY A 145 7.57 4.33 -8.25
C GLY A 145 7.32 5.34 -9.38
N MET A 146 6.36 5.08 -10.27
CA MET A 146 5.96 6.05 -11.29
C MET A 146 5.41 7.35 -10.70
N TRP A 147 4.64 7.27 -9.62
CA TRP A 147 4.17 8.44 -8.89
C TRP A 147 5.35 9.25 -8.32
N HIS A 148 6.40 8.58 -7.80
CA HIS A 148 7.62 9.24 -7.32
C HIS A 148 8.36 9.98 -8.43
N LEU A 149 8.43 9.41 -9.63
CA LEU A 149 9.01 10.07 -10.80
C LEU A 149 8.26 11.37 -11.17
N GLU A 150 6.94 11.35 -11.14
CA GLU A 150 6.12 12.56 -11.37
C GLU A 150 6.38 13.65 -10.32
N GLN A 151 6.79 13.27 -9.10
CA GLN A 151 7.18 14.23 -8.05
C GLN A 151 8.65 14.67 -8.15
N GLY A 152 9.38 14.24 -9.19
CA GLY A 152 10.81 14.48 -9.34
C GLY A 152 11.69 13.65 -8.40
N ASN A 153 11.13 12.67 -7.69
CA ASN A 153 11.87 11.83 -6.76
C ASN A 153 12.38 10.55 -7.41
N ARG A 154 13.39 10.71 -8.28
CA ARG A 154 13.98 9.60 -9.01
C ARG A 154 14.58 8.52 -8.09
N LEU A 155 15.33 8.92 -7.06
CA LEU A 155 16.00 7.97 -6.15
C LEU A 155 14.99 7.03 -5.49
N LYS A 156 13.84 7.53 -5.01
CA LYS A 156 12.81 6.66 -4.44
C LYS A 156 12.19 5.72 -5.47
N ALA A 157 12.05 6.15 -6.72
CA ALA A 157 11.57 5.26 -7.78
C ALA A 157 12.57 4.13 -8.08
N GLU A 158 13.88 4.41 -7.99
CA GLU A 158 14.93 3.38 -8.08
C GLU A 158 14.85 2.40 -6.90
N ASP A 159 14.64 2.88 -5.67
CA ASP A 159 14.41 2.01 -4.49
C ASP A 159 13.19 1.08 -4.69
N HIS A 160 12.12 1.59 -5.31
CA HIS A 160 10.93 0.80 -5.63
C HIS A 160 11.22 -0.24 -6.71
N LEU A 161 12.03 0.10 -7.71
CA LEU A 161 12.47 -0.83 -8.75
C LEU A 161 13.27 -1.99 -8.15
N ASP A 162 14.20 -1.70 -7.25
CA ASP A 162 14.98 -2.72 -6.52
C ASP A 162 14.07 -3.62 -5.67
N THR A 163 13.03 -3.05 -5.07
CA THR A 163 12.02 -3.82 -4.33
C THR A 163 11.28 -4.79 -5.25
N ILE A 164 10.83 -4.35 -6.43
CA ILE A 164 10.17 -5.23 -7.42
C ILE A 164 11.12 -6.33 -7.87
N LYS A 165 12.38 -5.98 -8.17
CA LYS A 165 13.43 -6.93 -8.57
C LYS A 165 13.65 -8.00 -7.51
N ALA A 166 13.65 -7.65 -6.22
CA ALA A 166 13.77 -8.60 -5.13
C ALA A 166 12.57 -9.56 -5.03
N ILE A 167 11.37 -9.15 -5.47
CA ILE A 167 10.16 -9.96 -5.40
C ILE A 167 10.02 -10.89 -6.61
N CYS A 168 10.20 -10.40 -7.84
CA CYS A 168 9.94 -11.17 -9.07
C CYS A 168 11.09 -11.20 -10.08
N GLY A 169 12.24 -10.61 -9.77
CA GLY A 169 13.37 -10.50 -10.69
C GLY A 169 13.15 -9.44 -11.77
N GLU A 170 14.01 -9.44 -12.79
CA GLU A 170 14.00 -8.40 -13.84
C GLU A 170 13.09 -8.75 -15.03
N THR A 171 12.58 -9.99 -15.07
CA THR A 171 11.79 -10.50 -16.20
C THR A 171 10.30 -10.25 -16.06
N CYS A 172 9.82 -9.85 -14.88
CA CYS A 172 8.41 -9.51 -14.66
C CYS A 172 8.06 -8.14 -15.26
N GLU A 173 6.81 -8.00 -15.70
CA GLU A 173 6.33 -6.82 -16.42
C GLU A 173 6.37 -5.54 -15.57
N ASP A 174 6.12 -5.66 -14.26
CA ASP A 174 6.17 -4.52 -13.34
C ASP A 174 7.58 -3.92 -13.24
N TYR A 175 8.62 -4.76 -13.21
CA TYR A 175 10.02 -4.30 -13.22
C TYR A 175 10.33 -3.58 -14.53
N LYS A 176 10.05 -4.21 -15.67
CA LYS A 176 10.31 -3.63 -16.99
C LYS A 176 9.59 -2.30 -17.18
N SER A 177 8.34 -2.20 -16.72
CA SER A 177 7.57 -0.97 -16.84
C SER A 177 8.14 0.17 -16.00
N LEU A 178 8.55 -0.08 -14.75
CA LEU A 178 9.15 0.98 -13.94
C LEU A 178 10.54 1.37 -14.45
N LEU A 179 11.33 0.40 -14.92
CA LEU A 179 12.62 0.67 -15.55
C LEU A 179 12.47 1.54 -16.80
N ALA A 180 11.51 1.23 -17.68
CA ALA A 180 11.24 2.04 -18.87
C ALA A 180 10.79 3.47 -18.51
N ALA A 181 10.02 3.65 -17.43
CA ALA A 181 9.65 4.97 -16.93
C ALA A 181 10.87 5.74 -16.38
N LEU A 182 11.77 5.07 -15.67
CA LEU A 182 13.04 5.63 -15.20
C LEU A 182 13.94 6.05 -16.36
N ASP A 183 13.98 5.30 -17.45
CA ASP A 183 14.78 5.64 -18.64
C ASP A 183 14.20 6.80 -19.45
N GLY A 184 13.02 7.31 -19.08
CA GLY A 184 12.31 8.35 -19.84
C GLY A 184 11.64 7.84 -21.11
N ASN A 185 11.54 6.51 -21.28
CA ASN A 185 10.96 5.86 -22.46
C ASN A 185 9.43 5.71 -22.38
N GLN A 186 8.80 6.23 -21.32
CA GLN A 186 7.34 6.31 -21.19
C GLN A 186 6.93 7.74 -20.84
N THR A 187 6.19 8.38 -21.75
CA THR A 187 5.43 9.61 -21.48
C THR A 187 4.03 9.25 -20.98
N TYR A 188 3.58 9.90 -19.90
CA TYR A 188 2.42 9.53 -19.07
C TYR A 188 1.04 9.87 -19.64
#